data_AF-A0A7R9HD05-F1
#
_entry.id   AF-A0A7R9HD05-F1
#
_cell.length_a   1.000
_cell.length_b   1.000
_cell.length_c   1.000
_cell.angle_alpha   90.00
_cell.angle_beta   90.00
_cell.angle_gamma   90.00
#
_symmetry.space_group_name_H-M   'P 1'
#
loop_
_entity.id
_entity.type
_entity.pdbx_description
1 polymer ?
#
loop_
_entity_poly.entity_id
_entity_poly.type
_entity_poly.pdbx_seq_one_letter_code
_entity_poly.pdbx_strand_id
1 'polypeptide(L)'
;TYLKVLDNCERLRDMEPNLLAAFLRLQECTLLNICVILVSGVPWDKFYSRSCFETPVNIFFPQYTRDDLLTLLMLNWDPEVTPEFYESYVKLVLGVCHRYCRSLVELQHVVSFIS
;
A
#
# COMPACT_ATOMS: atom_id res chain seq x y z
N THR A 1 20.51 -13.63 -1.48
CA THR A 1 19.28 -13.23 -2.18
C THR A 1 19.17 -11.73 -2.11
N TYR A 2 19.14 -11.04 -3.25
CA TYR A 2 18.99 -9.59 -3.30
C TYR A 2 17.52 -9.25 -3.55
N LEU A 3 17.02 -8.23 -2.87
CA LEU A 3 15.63 -7.80 -3.01
C LEU A 3 15.61 -6.32 -3.39
N LYS A 4 14.92 -6.00 -4.47
CA LYS A 4 14.78 -4.62 -4.95
C LYS A 4 13.31 -4.25 -4.96
N VAL A 5 12.94 -3.27 -4.14
CA VAL A 5 11.58 -2.70 -4.14
C VAL A 5 11.57 -1.47 -5.03
N LEU A 6 10.64 -1.43 -5.97
CA LEU A 6 10.36 -0.28 -6.83
C LEU A 6 8.97 0.24 -6.48
N ASP A 7 8.95 1.40 -5.84
CA ASP A 7 7.71 2.09 -5.48
C ASP A 7 7.25 3.01 -6.62
N ASN A 8 5.94 3.23 -6.72
CA ASN A 8 5.29 3.96 -7.82
C ASN A 8 5.72 3.44 -9.21
N CYS A 9 5.71 2.12 -9.39
CA CYS A 9 6.24 1.48 -10.59
C CYS A 9 5.42 1.80 -11.85
N GLU A 10 4.22 2.38 -11.73
CA GLU A 10 3.41 2.85 -12.85
C GLU A 10 4.14 3.87 -13.74
N ARG A 11 5.13 4.59 -13.20
CA ARG A 11 6.00 5.53 -13.92
C ARG A 11 6.97 4.84 -14.88
N LEU A 12 7.27 3.56 -14.68
CA LEU A 12 8.13 2.79 -15.59
C LEU A 12 7.53 2.66 -17.00
N ARG A 13 6.21 2.84 -17.13
CA ARG A 13 5.51 2.83 -18.41
C ARG A 13 5.79 4.08 -19.26
N ASP A 14 6.08 5.21 -18.60
CA ASP A 14 6.38 6.49 -19.24
C ASP A 14 7.87 6.63 -19.58
N MET A 15 8.70 5.70 -19.11
CA MET A 15 10.14 5.63 -19.42
C MET A 15 10.39 4.81 -20.70
N GLU A 16 11.54 4.16 -20.80
CA GLU A 16 11.83 3.29 -21.94
C GLU A 16 10.95 2.04 -21.94
N PRO A 17 10.39 1.63 -23.09
CA PRO A 17 9.43 0.52 -23.18
C PRO A 17 10.00 -0.84 -22.78
N ASN A 18 11.33 -0.98 -22.78
CA ASN A 18 12.02 -2.22 -22.43
C ASN A 18 12.38 -2.31 -20.95
N LEU A 19 12.27 -1.22 -20.19
CA LEU A 19 12.73 -1.14 -18.81
C LEU A 19 11.91 -2.07 -17.89
N LEU A 20 10.59 -2.08 -18.06
CA LEU A 20 9.71 -2.98 -17.31
C LEU A 20 10.04 -4.46 -17.59
N ALA A 21 10.26 -4.82 -18.86
CA ALA A 21 10.71 -6.15 -19.26
C ALA A 21 12.04 -6.55 -18.59
N ALA A 22 13.00 -5.63 -18.59
CA ALA A 22 14.32 -5.86 -18.01
C ALA A 22 14.23 -6.11 -16.50
N PHE A 23 13.35 -5.40 -15.78
CA PHE A 23 13.14 -5.62 -14.35
C PHE A 23 12.45 -6.94 -14.04
N LEU A 24 11.46 -7.35 -14.85
CA LEU A 24 10.79 -8.65 -14.70
C LEU A 24 11.77 -9.81 -14.87
N ARG A 25 12.70 -9.70 -15.83
CA ARG A 25 13.69 -10.73 -16.16
C ARG A 25 15.08 -10.48 -15.56
N LEU A 26 15.18 -9.58 -14.58
CA LEU A 26 16.47 -9.15 -14.03
C LEU A 26 17.26 -10.33 -13.44
N GLN A 27 16.55 -11.28 -12.84
CA GLN A 27 17.12 -12.53 -12.33
C GLN A 27 17.83 -13.32 -13.44
N GLU A 28 17.23 -13.41 -14.63
CA GLU A 28 17.79 -14.12 -15.78
C GLU A 28 18.97 -13.35 -16.40
N CYS A 29 18.86 -12.03 -16.52
CA CYS A 29 19.90 -11.20 -17.11
C CYS A 29 21.18 -11.16 -16.28
N THR A 30 21.06 -11.26 -14.95
CA THR A 30 22.20 -11.16 -14.02
C THR A 30 22.73 -12.51 -13.55
N LEU A 31 21.97 -13.60 -13.76
CA LEU A 31 22.26 -14.94 -13.22
C LEU A 31 22.43 -14.94 -11.69
N LEU A 32 21.85 -13.94 -11.02
CA LEU A 32 21.86 -13.78 -9.57
C LEU A 32 20.46 -14.00 -9.02
N ASN A 33 20.37 -14.49 -7.77
CA ASN A 33 19.09 -14.62 -7.09
C ASN A 33 18.57 -13.25 -6.61
N ILE A 34 17.96 -12.50 -7.53
CA ILE A 34 17.38 -11.18 -7.34
C ILE A 34 15.86 -11.26 -7.48
N CYS A 35 15.12 -10.78 -6.47
CA CYS A 35 13.68 -10.60 -6.55
C CYS A 35 13.35 -9.11 -6.66
N VAL A 36 12.56 -8.73 -7.67
CA VAL A 36 12.07 -7.36 -7.85
C VAL A 36 10.61 -7.30 -7.41
N ILE A 37 10.32 -6.45 -6.42
CA ILE A 37 8.96 -6.18 -5.94
C ILE A 37 8.51 -4.85 -6.54
N LEU A 38 7.41 -4.90 -7.28
CA LEU A 38 6.78 -3.76 -7.92
C LEU A 38 5.59 -3.31 -7.08
N VAL A 39 5.61 -2.08 -6.58
CA VAL A 39 4.50 -1.47 -5.83
C VAL A 39 3.87 -0.39 -6.70
N SER A 40 2.56 -0.48 -6.88
CA SER A 40 1.79 0.44 -7.74
C SER A 40 0.36 0.58 -7.22
N GLY A 41 -0.21 1.78 -7.40
CA GLY A 41 -1.63 2.06 -7.16
C GLY A 41 -2.56 1.62 -8.31
N VAL A 42 -1.99 1.13 -9.40
CA VAL A 42 -2.68 0.74 -10.63
C VAL A 42 -2.63 -0.79 -10.81
N PRO A 43 -3.72 -1.45 -11.26
CA PRO A 43 -3.71 -2.89 -11.52
C PRO A 43 -2.77 -3.25 -12.67
N TRP A 44 -2.23 -4.48 -12.62
CA TRP A 44 -1.29 -5.00 -13.61
C TRP A 44 -1.79 -4.92 -15.06
N ASP A 45 -3.10 -5.04 -15.29
CA ASP A 45 -3.69 -4.96 -16.64
C ASP A 45 -3.42 -3.63 -17.35
N LYS A 46 -3.18 -2.54 -16.61
CA LYS A 46 -2.82 -1.24 -17.21
C LYS A 46 -1.33 -1.11 -17.50
N PHE A 47 -0.51 -2.10 -17.16
CA PHE A 47 0.92 -2.13 -17.51
C PHE A 47 1.19 -2.68 -18.91
N TYR A 48 0.16 -3.17 -19.61
CA TYR A 48 0.28 -3.68 -20.97
C TYR A 48 0.65 -2.55 -21.96
N SER A 49 1.94 -2.34 -22.17
CA SER A 49 2.47 -1.84 -23.43
C SER A 49 2.55 -3.00 -24.42
N ARG A 50 2.63 -2.72 -25.73
CA ARG A 50 2.47 -3.67 -26.85
C ARG A 50 3.40 -4.90 -26.88
N SER A 51 4.25 -5.06 -25.88
CA SER A 51 5.21 -6.16 -25.71
C SER A 51 4.61 -7.21 -24.78
N CYS A 52 4.62 -8.48 -25.19
CA CYS A 52 4.20 -9.58 -24.32
C CYS A 52 5.21 -9.76 -23.18
N PHE A 53 4.88 -9.30 -21.98
CA PHE A 53 5.71 -9.47 -20.78
C PHE A 53 5.28 -10.73 -20.04
N GLU A 54 6.23 -11.37 -19.34
CA GLU A 54 5.87 -12.39 -18.35
C GLU A 54 5.04 -11.77 -17.23
N THR A 55 3.98 -12.47 -16.83
CA THR A 55 3.10 -12.00 -15.76
C THR A 55 3.75 -12.28 -14.40
N PRO A 56 4.08 -11.25 -13.60
CA PRO A 56 4.59 -11.44 -12.26
C PRO A 56 3.50 -11.98 -11.33
N VAL A 57 3.92 -12.46 -10.16
CA VAL A 57 2.99 -12.82 -9.09
C VAL A 57 2.32 -11.55 -8.57
N ASN A 58 1.02 -11.42 -8.83
CA ASN A 58 0.23 -10.26 -8.40
C ASN A 58 -0.35 -10.49 -7.00
N ILE A 59 -0.12 -9.55 -6.08
CA ILE A 59 -0.65 -9.55 -4.72
C ILE A 59 -1.52 -8.30 -4.57
N PHE A 60 -2.82 -8.51 -4.37
CA PHE A 60 -3.77 -7.41 -4.20
C PHE A 60 -3.88 -7.01 -2.72
N PHE A 61 -3.64 -5.72 -2.44
CA PHE A 61 -3.85 -5.13 -1.12
C PHE A 61 -5.15 -4.30 -1.14
N PRO A 62 -6.27 -4.85 -0.65
CA PRO A 62 -7.52 -4.12 -0.59
C PRO A 62 -7.42 -2.93 0.37
N GLN A 63 -8.28 -1.94 0.16
CA GLN A 63 -8.43 -0.84 1.10
C GLN A 63 -9.07 -1.34 2.40
N TYR A 64 -8.54 -0.87 3.53
CA TYR A 64 -9.04 -1.22 4.86
C TYR A 64 -10.53 -0.88 5.02
N THR A 65 -11.26 -1.80 5.66
CA THR A 65 -12.65 -1.56 6.06
C THR A 65 -12.72 -0.64 7.27
N ARG A 66 -13.94 -0.18 7.62
CA ARG A 66 -14.14 0.63 8.82
C ARG A 66 -13.69 -0.10 10.09
N ASP A 67 -13.96 -1.40 10.18
CA ASP A 67 -13.63 -2.22 11.35
C ASP A 67 -12.12 -2.50 11.44
N ASP A 68 -11.47 -2.70 10.28
CA ASP A 68 -10.00 -2.79 10.22
C ASP A 68 -9.35 -1.48 10.69
N LEU A 69 -9.84 -0.34 10.21
CA LEU A 69 -9.33 0.98 10.60
C LEU A 69 -9.52 1.24 12.09
N LEU A 70 -10.67 0.87 12.66
CA LEU A 70 -10.91 0.98 14.09
C LEU A 70 -9.87 0.14 14.86
N THR A 71 -9.68 -1.12 14.48
CA THR A 71 -8.71 -2.02 15.13
C THR A 71 -7.29 -1.47 15.03
N LEU A 72 -6.91 -0.94 13.85
CA LEU A 72 -5.60 -0.33 13.60
C LEU A 72 -5.36 0.96 14.38
N LEU A 73 -6.39 1.79 14.59
CA LEU A 73 -6.29 3.01 15.38
C LEU A 73 -6.25 2.71 16.89
N MET A 74 -6.90 1.63 17.32
CA MET A 74 -6.87 1.15 18.70
C MET A 74 -5.48 0.63 19.14
N LEU A 75 -4.63 0.21 18.21
CA LEU A 75 -3.27 -0.25 18.50
C LEU A 75 -2.36 0.84 19.09
N ASN A 76 -2.64 2.11 18.80
CA ASN A 76 -1.85 3.26 19.24
C ASN A 76 -2.49 4.02 20.40
N TRP A 77 -3.36 3.37 21.18
CA TRP A 77 -4.06 4.02 22.29
C TRP A 77 -3.10 4.36 23.45
N ASP A 78 -3.36 5.47 24.12
CA ASP A 78 -2.61 5.89 25.30
C ASP A 78 -3.13 5.17 26.56
N PRO A 79 -2.26 4.52 27.38
CA PRO A 79 -2.66 3.87 28.62
C PRO A 79 -3.27 4.79 29.68
N GLU A 80 -3.13 6.11 29.57
CA GLU A 80 -3.74 7.09 30.49
C GLU A 80 -5.25 7.30 30.25
N VAL A 81 -5.74 6.95 29.06
CA VAL A 81 -7.16 7.05 28.69
C VAL A 81 -7.86 5.73 29.04
N THR A 82 -9.20 5.67 29.10
CA THR A 82 -9.90 4.37 29.16
C THR A 82 -10.14 3.83 27.75
N PRO A 83 -9.94 2.53 27.50
CA PRO A 83 -10.06 1.98 26.16
C PRO A 83 -11.47 2.14 25.59
N GLU A 84 -12.50 2.10 26.44
CA GLU A 84 -13.90 2.31 26.03
C GLU A 84 -14.17 3.74 25.58
N PHE A 85 -13.52 4.72 26.22
CA PHE A 85 -13.61 6.12 25.82
C PHE A 85 -12.91 6.35 24.48
N TYR A 86 -11.68 5.85 24.33
CA TYR A 86 -10.91 6.02 23.11
C TYR A 86 -11.58 5.30 21.92
N GLU A 87 -12.14 4.11 22.13
CA GLU A 87 -12.92 3.41 21.10
C GLU A 87 -14.16 4.22 20.66
N SER A 88 -14.89 4.79 21.62
CA SER A 88 -16.06 5.65 21.34
C SER A 88 -15.66 6.91 20.56
N TYR A 89 -14.53 7.52 20.92
CA TYR A 89 -13.97 8.66 20.22
C TYR A 89 -13.58 8.31 18.77
N VAL A 90 -12.82 7.23 18.57
CA VAL A 90 -12.40 6.76 17.24
C VAL A 90 -13.63 6.43 16.38
N LYS A 91 -14.67 5.80 16.93
CA LYS A 91 -15.94 5.53 16.22
C LYS A 91 -16.61 6.82 15.74
N LEU A 92 -16.58 7.89 16.53
CA LEU A 92 -17.13 9.19 16.17
C LEU A 92 -16.31 9.81 15.02
N VAL A 93 -14.98 9.84 15.15
CA VAL A 93 -14.07 10.34 14.10
C VAL A 93 -14.28 9.57 12.80
N LEU A 94 -14.28 8.24 12.85
CA LEU A 94 -14.56 7.39 11.68
C LEU A 94 -15.98 7.62 11.14
N GLY A 95 -16.96 7.95 11.99
CA GLY A 95 -18.32 8.31 11.56
C GLY A 95 -18.35 9.49 10.59
N VAL A 96 -17.49 10.48 10.80
CA VAL A 96 -17.41 11.70 9.99
C VAL A 96 -16.38 11.55 8.87
N CYS A 97 -15.17 11.13 9.20
CA CYS A 97 -14.02 11.14 8.29
C CYS A 97 -14.03 10.00 7.27
N HIS A 98 -14.59 8.83 7.58
CA HIS A 98 -14.49 7.65 6.71
C HIS A 98 -15.13 7.83 5.33
N ARG A 99 -16.06 8.80 5.20
CA ARG A 99 -16.67 9.18 3.91
C ARG A 99 -15.71 9.94 3.00
N TYR A 100 -14.78 10.69 3.58
CA TYR A 100 -13.89 11.62 2.86
C TYR A 100 -12.45 11.14 2.81
N CYS A 101 -12.00 10.45 3.86
CA CYS A 101 -10.64 9.97 4.04
C CYS A 101 -10.66 8.50 4.51
N ARG A 102 -9.87 7.68 3.83
CA ARG A 102 -9.62 6.27 4.19
C ARG A 102 -8.13 6.00 4.39
N SER A 103 -7.30 7.04 4.38
CA SER A 103 -5.87 6.93 4.64
C SER A 103 -5.68 6.72 6.15
N LEU A 104 -5.08 5.58 6.53
CA LEU A 104 -4.79 5.28 7.92
C LEU A 104 -3.89 6.36 8.53
N VAL A 105 -2.90 6.84 7.79
CA VAL A 105 -1.94 7.86 8.25
C VAL A 105 -2.66 9.18 8.55
N GLU A 106 -3.54 9.63 7.64
CA GLU A 106 -4.32 10.86 7.86
C GLU A 106 -5.28 10.71 9.05
N LEU A 107 -5.93 9.54 9.19
CA LEU A 107 -6.80 9.26 10.33
C LEU A 107 -6.03 9.21 11.66
N GLN A 108 -4.83 8.62 11.67
CA GLN A 108 -3.95 8.63 12.84
C GLN A 108 -3.60 10.06 13.26
N HIS A 109 -3.28 10.95 12.31
CA HIS A 109 -3.06 12.35 12.60
C HIS A 109 -4.31 13.04 13.18
N VAL A 110 -5.50 12.76 12.65
CA VAL A 110 -6.76 13.33 13.18
C VAL A 110 -7.05 12.84 14.61
N VAL A 111 -6.81 11.57 14.90
CA VAL A 111 -7.07 10.97 16.22
C VAL A 111 -6.03 11.40 17.25
N SER A 112 -4.78 11.66 16.82
CA SER A 112 -3.70 12.16 17.68
C SER A 112 -3.95 13.57 18.26
N PHE A 113 -5.02 14.26 17.88
CA PHE A 113 -5.40 15.53 18.52
C PHE A 113 -5.93 15.36 19.95
N ILE A 114 -6.38 14.16 20.33
CA ILE A 114 -6.93 13.88 21.68
C ILE A 114 -6.08 12.84 22.44
N SER A 115 -5.09 12.24 21.76
CA SER A 115 -4.07 11.37 22.40
C SER A 115 -2.93 12.24 22.90
#